data_AF-A0A8J3LLJ1-F1
#
_entry.id   AF-A0A8J3LLJ1-F1
#
_cell.length_a   1.000
_cell.length_b   1.000
_cell.length_c   1.000
_cell.angle_alpha   90.00
_cell.angle_beta   90.00
_cell.angle_gamma   90.00
#
_symmetry.space_group_name_H-M   'P 1'
#
loop_
_entity.id
_entity.type
_entity.pdbx_description
1 polymer ?
#
loop_
_entity_poly.entity_id
_entity_poly.type
_entity_poly.pdbx_seq_one_letter_code
_entity_poly.pdbx_strand_id
1 'polypeptide(L)'
;MLVVSSQLSNGDFMEIRYDTLTLRVVAPTGSPLRFACGEYVCQVGDAGGNRLPLAVLDRDTLTERYRLAPGMHLIPTTQGAITVAADATAALGAPARQLIDLADGHPLLDLTGWGLQLAFDESRQALLARPTPDGTQFARIENGQVRLLGTLPPVRQCHYAAQRLACVYGGNRLGVWSIAAPMS
;
A
#
# COMPACT_ATOMS: atom_id res chain seq x y z
N MET A 1 -7.32 -17.03 -25.32
CA MET A 1 -6.81 -15.65 -25.35
C MET A 1 -5.41 -15.65 -24.78
N LEU A 2 -4.45 -15.03 -25.47
CA LEU A 2 -3.04 -14.92 -25.07
C LEU A 2 -2.76 -13.44 -24.82
N VAL A 3 -2.11 -13.11 -23.71
CA VAL A 3 -1.74 -11.72 -23.39
C VAL A 3 -0.23 -11.65 -23.37
N VAL A 4 0.33 -10.75 -24.17
CA VAL A 4 1.76 -10.42 -24.15
C VAL A 4 1.89 -9.09 -23.45
N SER A 5 2.68 -9.05 -22.37
CA SER A 5 2.92 -7.85 -21.59
C SER A 5 4.40 -7.49 -21.59
N SER A 6 4.69 -6.19 -21.55
CA SER A 6 6.04 -5.69 -21.30
C SER A 6 5.98 -4.52 -20.33
N GLN A 7 6.88 -4.50 -19.36
CA GLN A 7 7.07 -3.33 -18.50
C GLN A 7 7.84 -2.25 -19.25
N LEU A 8 7.31 -1.03 -19.25
CA LEU A 8 7.94 0.17 -19.80
C LEU A 8 8.89 0.79 -18.77
N SER A 9 9.82 1.61 -19.24
CA SER A 9 10.85 2.24 -18.39
C SER A 9 10.30 3.22 -17.35
N ASN A 10 9.07 3.70 -17.53
CA ASN A 10 8.36 4.55 -16.56
C ASN A 10 7.58 3.75 -15.50
N GLY A 11 7.65 2.42 -15.53
CA GLY A 11 6.95 1.52 -14.62
C GLY A 11 5.55 1.10 -15.08
N ASP A 12 5.05 1.67 -16.18
CA ASP A 12 3.77 1.26 -16.80
C ASP A 12 3.91 -0.09 -17.50
N PHE A 13 2.76 -0.72 -17.80
CA PHE A 13 2.73 -1.96 -18.57
C PHE A 13 2.06 -1.73 -19.92
N MET A 14 2.71 -2.18 -20.98
CA MET A 14 2.10 -2.30 -22.31
C MET A 14 1.57 -3.72 -22.48
N GLU A 15 0.34 -3.84 -23.00
CA GLU A 15 -0.28 -5.13 -23.32
C GLU A 15 -0.71 -5.22 -24.77
N ILE A 16 -0.50 -6.39 -25.36
CA ILE A 16 -1.12 -6.80 -26.61
C ILE A 16 -1.87 -8.10 -26.36
N ARG A 17 -3.16 -8.11 -26.70
CA ARG A 17 -4.04 -9.26 -26.54
C ARG A 17 -4.22 -9.95 -27.88
N TYR A 18 -4.08 -11.27 -27.89
CA TYR A 18 -4.26 -12.10 -29.06
C TYR A 18 -5.41 -13.09 -28.83
N ASP A 19 -6.28 -13.22 -29.80
CA ASP A 19 -7.20 -14.34 -29.88
C ASP A 19 -6.39 -15.62 -30.14
N THR A 20 -6.55 -16.67 -29.33
CA THR A 20 -5.70 -17.87 -29.41
C THR A 20 -6.05 -18.80 -30.57
N LEU A 21 -7.22 -18.61 -31.20
CA LEU A 21 -7.66 -19.41 -32.34
C LEU A 21 -7.23 -18.78 -33.66
N THR A 22 -7.22 -17.45 -33.72
CA THR A 22 -6.95 -16.67 -34.94
C THR A 22 -5.62 -15.93 -34.89
N LEU A 23 -4.96 -15.86 -33.72
CA LEU A 23 -3.74 -15.09 -33.45
C LEU A 23 -3.83 -13.61 -33.83
N ARG A 24 -5.05 -13.07 -33.91
CA ARG A 24 -5.28 -11.65 -34.23
C ARG A 24 -5.26 -10.81 -32.98
N VAL A 25 -4.77 -9.58 -33.12
CA VAL A 25 -4.81 -8.57 -32.06
C VAL A 25 -6.28 -8.25 -31.75
N VAL A 26 -6.64 -8.40 -30.48
CA VAL A 26 -7.94 -8.00 -29.94
C VAL A 26 -7.79 -6.57 -29.42
N ALA A 27 -8.58 -5.64 -29.97
CA ALA A 27 -8.57 -4.26 -29.52
C ALA A 27 -8.93 -4.20 -28.01
N PRO A 28 -8.13 -3.52 -27.17
CA PRO A 28 -8.43 -3.44 -25.75
C PRO A 28 -9.73 -2.65 -25.53
N THR A 29 -10.73 -3.30 -24.93
CA THR A 29 -11.87 -2.61 -24.32
C THR A 29 -11.37 -1.99 -23.01
N GLY A 30 -10.76 -0.80 -23.12
CA GLY A 30 -10.11 -0.11 -22.01
C GLY A 30 -8.73 -0.70 -21.66
N SER A 31 -7.70 0.15 -21.63
CA SER A 31 -6.38 -0.27 -21.15
C SER A 31 -6.45 -0.46 -19.63
N PRO A 32 -6.13 -1.64 -19.07
CA PRO A 32 -6.17 -1.84 -17.63
C PRO A 32 -5.18 -0.92 -16.92
N LEU A 33 -5.59 -0.33 -15.80
CA LEU A 33 -4.70 0.50 -14.99
C LEU A 33 -3.92 -0.40 -14.04
N ARG A 34 -2.60 -0.49 -14.23
CA ARG A 34 -1.73 -1.36 -13.45
C ARG A 34 -0.51 -0.66 -12.89
N PHE A 35 -0.03 -1.16 -11.76
CA PHE A 35 1.18 -0.69 -11.08
C PHE A 35 1.88 -1.83 -10.35
N ALA A 36 3.18 -1.68 -10.11
CA ALA A 36 3.94 -2.66 -9.34
C ALA A 36 3.54 -2.65 -7.85
N CYS A 37 3.35 -3.83 -7.26
CA CYS A 37 3.00 -3.98 -5.85
C CYS A 37 3.81 -5.10 -5.19
N GLY A 38 5.08 -4.79 -4.88
CA GLY A 38 6.04 -5.79 -4.43
C GLY A 38 6.61 -6.57 -5.60
N GLU A 39 6.55 -7.91 -5.53
CA GLU A 39 6.92 -8.80 -6.63
C GLU A 39 5.76 -9.06 -7.62
N TYR A 40 4.61 -8.45 -7.37
CA TYR A 40 3.38 -8.65 -8.15
C TYR A 40 3.00 -7.42 -8.97
N VAL A 41 1.96 -7.58 -9.79
CA VAL A 41 1.32 -6.50 -10.53
C VAL A 41 -0.09 -6.31 -9.98
N CYS A 42 -0.45 -5.07 -9.67
CA CYS A 42 -1.77 -4.74 -9.16
C CYS A 42 -2.58 -4.00 -10.22
N GLN A 43 -3.87 -4.32 -10.32
CA GLN A 43 -4.79 -3.74 -11.30
C GLN A 43 -5.99 -3.10 -10.61
N VAL A 44 -6.30 -1.87 -11.01
CA VAL A 44 -7.42 -1.07 -10.47
C VAL A 44 -8.29 -0.52 -11.60
N GLY A 45 -9.09 -1.40 -12.21
CA GLY A 45 -10.00 -0.99 -13.28
C GLY A 45 -9.29 -0.70 -14.61
N ASP A 46 -9.81 0.27 -15.35
CA ASP A 46 -9.33 0.64 -16.69
C ASP A 46 -9.22 2.16 -16.93
N ALA A 47 -8.51 2.53 -18.00
CA ALA A 47 -8.29 3.90 -18.45
C ALA A 47 -9.57 4.60 -18.96
N GLY A 48 -10.66 3.84 -19.15
CA GLY A 48 -11.99 4.38 -19.47
C GLY A 48 -12.74 4.92 -18.24
N GLY A 49 -12.15 4.79 -17.04
CA GLY A 49 -12.73 5.28 -15.79
C GLY A 49 -13.55 4.24 -15.04
N ASN A 50 -13.63 3.00 -15.52
CA ASN A 50 -14.28 1.93 -14.77
C ASN A 50 -13.36 1.51 -13.62
N ARG A 51 -13.74 1.79 -12.38
CA ARG A 51 -13.01 1.29 -11.21
C ARG A 51 -13.50 -0.11 -10.84
N LEU A 52 -12.56 -1.05 -10.77
CA LEU A 52 -12.79 -2.38 -10.22
C LEU A 52 -12.09 -2.51 -8.86
N PRO A 53 -12.55 -3.41 -7.98
CA PRO A 53 -11.80 -3.76 -6.78
C PRO A 53 -10.39 -4.21 -7.16
N LEU A 54 -9.40 -3.84 -6.36
CA LEU A 54 -8.00 -4.09 -6.65
C LEU A 54 -7.73 -5.60 -6.78
N ALA A 55 -7.15 -6.00 -7.90
CA ALA A 55 -6.69 -7.37 -8.13
C ALA A 55 -5.16 -7.43 -8.03
N VAL A 56 -4.66 -8.52 -7.46
CA VAL A 56 -3.23 -8.87 -7.45
C VAL A 56 -3.00 -9.95 -8.48
N LEU A 57 -2.09 -9.67 -9.41
CA LEU A 57 -1.75 -10.51 -10.54
C LEU A 57 -0.32 -11.03 -10.39
N ASP A 58 -0.10 -12.25 -10.84
CA ASP A 58 1.24 -12.76 -11.08
C ASP A 58 1.96 -11.88 -12.11
N ARG A 59 3.24 -11.56 -11.88
CA ARG A 59 3.97 -10.59 -12.71
C ARG A 59 4.22 -11.10 -14.12
N ASP A 60 4.57 -12.38 -14.26
CA ASP A 60 5.01 -12.95 -15.52
C ASP A 60 3.84 -13.39 -16.39
N THR A 61 2.80 -13.95 -15.75
CA THR A 61 1.63 -14.50 -16.46
C THR A 61 0.43 -13.55 -16.47
N LEU A 62 0.42 -12.52 -15.62
CA LEU A 62 -0.73 -11.64 -15.38
C LEU A 62 -2.01 -12.37 -14.95
N THR A 63 -1.86 -13.61 -14.46
CA THR A 63 -2.97 -14.38 -13.90
C THR A 63 -3.43 -13.75 -12.60
N GLU A 64 -4.73 -13.54 -12.45
CA GLU A 64 -5.31 -13.06 -11.19
C GLU A 64 -5.09 -14.11 -10.09
N ARG A 65 -4.38 -13.72 -9.03
CA ARG A 65 -4.19 -14.56 -7.84
C ARG A 65 -5.38 -14.42 -6.91
N TYR A 66 -5.74 -13.16 -6.62
CA TYR A 66 -6.91 -12.83 -5.81
C TYR A 66 -7.34 -11.38 -6.05
N ARG A 67 -8.52 -11.05 -5.54
CA ARG A 67 -9.12 -9.72 -5.59
C ARG A 67 -9.55 -9.27 -4.21
N LEU A 68 -9.21 -8.03 -3.86
CA LEU A 68 -9.65 -7.43 -2.62
C LEU A 68 -11.14 -7.11 -2.66
N ALA A 69 -11.73 -6.98 -1.47
CA ALA A 69 -13.09 -6.50 -1.35
C ALA A 69 -13.25 -5.11 -2.02
N PRO A 70 -14.43 -4.79 -2.57
CA PRO A 70 -14.71 -3.45 -3.08
C PRO A 70 -14.39 -2.36 -2.07
N GLY A 71 -13.85 -1.23 -2.55
CA GLY A 71 -13.51 -0.11 -1.68
C GLY A 71 -12.27 -0.35 -0.81
N MET A 72 -11.39 -1.27 -1.18
CA MET A 72 -10.10 -1.48 -0.52
C MET A 72 -8.94 -1.07 -1.43
N HIS A 73 -7.93 -0.45 -0.83
CA HIS A 73 -6.61 -0.22 -1.42
C HIS A 73 -5.55 -1.02 -0.68
N LEU A 74 -4.39 -1.13 -1.32
CA LEU A 74 -3.22 -1.84 -0.80
C LEU A 74 -2.06 -0.86 -0.74
N ILE A 75 -1.20 -1.06 0.25
CA ILE A 75 0.05 -0.34 0.43
C ILE A 75 1.15 -1.40 0.60
N PRO A 76 1.96 -1.66 -0.44
CA PRO A 76 3.08 -2.60 -0.37
C PRO A 76 4.04 -2.25 0.77
N THR A 77 4.54 -3.27 1.47
CA THR A 77 5.58 -3.16 2.49
C THR A 77 6.65 -4.22 2.28
N THR A 78 7.74 -4.19 3.06
CA THR A 78 8.74 -5.27 3.04
C THR A 78 8.23 -6.61 3.58
N GLN A 79 7.09 -6.62 4.30
CA GLN A 79 6.56 -7.81 4.99
C GLN A 79 5.21 -8.28 4.44
N GLY A 80 4.81 -7.77 3.28
CA GLY A 80 3.48 -8.03 2.70
C GLY A 80 2.82 -6.72 2.28
N ALA A 81 1.51 -6.61 2.46
CA ALA A 81 0.75 -5.40 2.11
C ALA A 81 -0.21 -4.97 3.20
N ILE A 82 -0.30 -3.68 3.48
CA ILE A 82 -1.32 -3.12 4.35
C ILE A 82 -2.55 -2.81 3.52
N THR A 83 -3.71 -3.28 3.96
CA THR A 83 -4.99 -2.91 3.33
C THR A 83 -5.61 -1.71 4.06
N VAL A 84 -6.11 -0.76 3.28
CA VAL A 84 -6.77 0.48 3.76
C VAL A 84 -8.08 0.69 2.99
N ALA A 85 -9.03 1.42 3.57
CA ALA A 85 -10.25 1.78 2.85
C ALA A 85 -9.95 2.74 1.69
N ALA A 86 -10.66 2.63 0.57
CA ALA A 86 -10.37 3.35 -0.67
C ALA A 86 -10.91 4.79 -0.71
N ASP A 87 -11.86 5.11 0.16
CA ASP A 87 -12.35 6.47 0.41
C ASP A 87 -11.33 7.31 1.18
N ALA A 88 -10.47 6.66 1.97
CA ALA A 88 -9.19 7.21 2.32
C ALA A 88 -8.33 7.17 1.04
N THR A 89 -8.27 8.30 0.33
CA THR A 89 -7.11 8.64 -0.51
C THR A 89 -5.85 8.13 0.20
N ALA A 90 -4.86 7.58 -0.52
CA ALA A 90 -3.57 7.13 0.02
C ALA A 90 -2.82 8.29 0.71
N ALA A 91 -3.37 8.74 1.81
CA ALA A 91 -3.15 9.97 2.52
C ALA A 91 -2.80 9.55 3.94
N LEU A 92 -1.84 10.27 4.49
CA LEU A 92 -1.39 10.05 5.85
C LEU A 92 -2.59 10.17 6.79
N GLY A 93 -2.72 9.21 7.70
CA GLY A 93 -3.86 9.04 8.59
C GLY A 93 -4.92 8.05 8.13
N ALA A 94 -4.81 7.43 6.94
CA ALA A 94 -5.76 6.41 6.48
C ALA A 94 -5.87 5.25 7.49
N PRO A 95 -7.09 4.84 7.91
CA PRO A 95 -7.27 3.71 8.81
C PRO A 95 -6.74 2.42 8.18
N ALA A 96 -5.75 1.80 8.83
CA ALA A 96 -5.25 0.49 8.47
C ALA A 96 -6.23 -0.59 8.95
N ARG A 97 -6.43 -1.63 8.14
CA ARG A 97 -7.26 -2.79 8.52
C ARG A 97 -6.39 -3.98 8.92
N GLN A 98 -5.53 -4.42 8.01
CA GLN A 98 -4.72 -5.62 8.21
C GLN A 98 -3.49 -5.59 7.32
N LEU A 99 -2.45 -6.27 7.79
CA LEU A 99 -1.35 -6.75 6.95
C LEU A 99 -1.80 -8.07 6.30
N ILE A 100 -1.58 -8.20 5.00
CA ILE A 100 -1.85 -9.43 4.24
C ILE A 100 -0.57 -9.92 3.57
N ASP A 101 -0.51 -11.23 3.33
CA ASP A 101 0.45 -11.80 2.39
C ASP A 101 0.03 -11.40 0.96
N LEU A 102 0.98 -10.87 0.20
CA LEU A 102 0.75 -10.48 -1.20
C LEU A 102 0.64 -11.69 -2.13
N ALA A 103 1.06 -12.88 -1.71
CA ALA A 103 1.02 -14.07 -2.52
C ALA A 103 -0.41 -14.61 -2.73
N ASP A 104 -1.21 -14.65 -1.67
CA ASP A 104 -2.53 -15.30 -1.68
C ASP A 104 -3.62 -14.44 -1.01
N GLY A 105 -3.25 -13.28 -0.47
CA GLY A 105 -4.17 -12.34 0.16
C GLY A 105 -4.60 -12.72 1.58
N HIS A 106 -3.99 -13.74 2.19
CA HIS A 106 -4.40 -14.14 3.54
C HIS A 106 -3.98 -13.09 4.59
N PRO A 107 -4.80 -12.84 5.63
CA PRO A 107 -4.44 -11.95 6.72
C PRO A 107 -3.27 -12.47 7.54
N LEU A 108 -2.28 -11.62 7.77
CA LEU A 108 -1.12 -11.89 8.63
C LEU A 108 -1.26 -11.23 10.01
N LEU A 109 -1.80 -10.01 10.05
CA LEU A 109 -1.86 -9.20 11.26
C LEU A 109 -3.04 -8.22 11.23
N ASP A 110 -3.84 -8.19 12.30
CA ASP A 110 -4.87 -7.17 12.49
C ASP A 110 -4.23 -5.81 12.85
N LEU A 111 -4.60 -4.77 12.12
CA LEU A 111 -4.12 -3.40 12.29
C LEU A 111 -5.25 -2.45 12.69
N THR A 112 -6.42 -2.97 13.06
CA THR A 112 -7.57 -2.17 13.48
C THR A 112 -7.19 -1.22 14.61
N GLY A 113 -7.60 0.04 14.47
CA GLY A 113 -7.28 1.12 15.41
C GLY A 113 -5.96 1.83 15.13
N TRP A 114 -5.17 1.40 14.15
CA TRP A 114 -4.00 2.12 13.66
C TRP A 114 -4.32 2.94 12.41
N GLY A 115 -3.73 4.13 12.31
CA GLY A 115 -3.69 4.95 11.10
C GLY A 115 -2.30 4.91 10.47
N LEU A 116 -2.23 4.85 9.15
CA LEU A 116 -0.98 4.79 8.41
C LEU A 116 -0.41 6.20 8.18
N GLN A 117 0.83 6.45 8.60
CA GLN A 117 1.43 7.80 8.61
C GLN A 117 2.57 8.01 7.61
N LEU A 118 3.14 6.94 7.08
CA LEU A 118 4.05 6.99 5.95
C LEU A 118 3.82 5.78 5.08
N ALA A 119 3.70 6.06 3.79
CA ALA A 119 3.79 5.07 2.73
C ALA A 119 4.62 5.71 1.61
N PHE A 120 5.86 5.23 1.48
CA PHE A 120 6.77 5.34 0.32
C PHE A 120 7.78 6.49 0.23
N ASP A 121 9.03 6.14 0.54
CA ASP A 121 10.18 6.18 -0.38
C ASP A 121 10.59 4.72 -0.73
N GLU A 122 11.79 4.49 -1.30
CA GLU A 122 12.31 3.15 -1.65
C GLU A 122 12.33 2.15 -0.47
N SER A 123 12.23 2.62 0.78
CA SER A 123 12.33 1.77 1.98
C SER A 123 11.16 0.80 2.18
N ARG A 124 9.99 1.06 1.56
CA ARG A 124 8.74 0.28 1.75
C ARG A 124 8.37 0.04 3.24
N GLN A 125 8.75 0.97 4.11
CA GLN A 125 8.44 0.90 5.55
C GLN A 125 7.13 1.64 5.85
N ALA A 126 6.28 1.01 6.65
CA ALA A 126 5.04 1.60 7.14
C ALA A 126 5.20 2.09 8.58
N LEU A 127 4.95 3.38 8.81
CA LEU A 127 4.80 3.93 10.15
C LEU A 127 3.31 3.96 10.50
N LEU A 128 2.97 3.40 11.65
CA LEU A 128 1.62 3.40 12.19
C LEU A 128 1.52 4.40 13.34
N ALA A 129 0.37 5.06 13.47
CA ALA A 129 0.07 5.87 14.63
C ALA A 129 -1.35 5.64 15.12
N ARG A 130 -1.57 5.75 16.43
CA ARG A 130 -2.91 5.75 17.01
C ARG A 130 -3.03 6.72 18.17
N PRO A 131 -4.17 7.44 18.28
CA PRO A 131 -4.46 8.25 19.44
C PRO A 131 -4.73 7.35 20.66
N THR A 132 -4.32 7.82 21.83
CA THR A 132 -4.51 7.20 23.14
C THR A 132 -4.84 8.28 24.17
N PRO A 133 -5.36 7.94 25.36
CA PRO A 133 -5.58 8.93 26.41
C PRO A 133 -4.32 9.72 26.80
N ASP A 134 -3.15 9.08 26.77
CA ASP A 134 -1.87 9.67 27.19
C ASP A 134 -1.14 10.42 26.07
N GLY A 135 -1.68 10.39 24.84
CA GLY A 135 -1.06 11.02 23.67
C GLY A 135 -1.18 10.19 22.40
N THR A 136 -0.15 10.19 21.56
CA THR A 136 -0.15 9.46 20.28
C THR A 136 0.94 8.39 20.29
N GLN A 137 0.52 7.14 20.15
CA GLN A 137 1.43 6.01 19.99
C GLN A 137 1.91 5.93 18.56
N PHE A 138 3.20 5.63 18.38
CA PHE A 138 3.82 5.36 17.10
C PHE A 138 4.40 3.95 17.10
N ALA A 139 4.21 3.22 16.01
CA ALA A 139 4.66 1.85 15.86
C ALA A 139 5.10 1.54 14.43
N ARG A 140 5.80 0.43 14.28
CA ARG A 140 6.16 -0.17 13.00
C ARG A 140 5.70 -1.61 12.96
N ILE A 141 5.64 -2.14 11.75
CA ILE A 141 5.54 -3.58 11.55
C ILE A 141 6.97 -4.11 11.48
N GLU A 142 7.33 -5.03 12.35
CA GLU A 142 8.63 -5.71 12.37
C GLU A 142 8.42 -7.18 12.70
N ASN A 143 9.01 -8.08 11.91
CA ASN A 143 8.89 -9.53 12.05
C ASN A 143 7.43 -10.00 12.19
N GLY A 144 6.52 -9.43 11.37
CA GLY A 144 5.09 -9.77 11.37
C GLY A 144 4.32 -9.27 12.59
N GLN A 145 4.90 -8.39 13.41
CA GLN A 145 4.27 -7.85 14.62
C GLN A 145 4.26 -6.33 14.66
N VAL A 146 3.30 -5.75 15.37
CA VAL A 146 3.30 -4.31 15.65
C VAL A 146 4.26 -4.02 16.81
N ARG A 147 5.42 -3.44 16.50
CA ARG A 147 6.40 -2.98 17.48
C ARG A 147 6.15 -1.52 17.83
N LEU A 148 5.82 -1.26 19.09
CA LEU A 148 5.70 0.10 19.61
C LEU A 148 7.07 0.77 19.65
N LEU A 149 7.16 1.97 19.09
CA LEU A 149 8.36 2.81 19.11
C LEU A 149 8.33 3.78 20.29
N GLY A 150 7.13 4.23 20.67
CA GLY A 150 6.92 5.09 21.83
C GLY A 150 5.58 5.82 21.78
N THR A 151 5.33 6.61 22.82
CA THR A 151 4.17 7.48 22.94
C THR A 151 4.66 8.92 23.01
N LEU A 152 4.19 9.76 22.09
CA LEU A 152 4.37 11.21 22.17
C LEU A 152 3.18 11.84 22.91
N PRO A 153 3.34 13.04 23.49
CA PRO A 153 2.20 13.84 23.93
C PRO A 153 1.17 14.03 22.81
N PRO A 154 -0.06 14.49 23.09
CA PRO A 154 -1.03 14.81 22.05
C PRO A 154 -0.44 15.74 20.97
N VAL A 155 -0.28 15.21 19.76
CA VAL A 155 0.29 15.91 18.61
C VAL A 155 -0.78 16.21 17.56
N ARG A 156 -0.55 17.26 16.77
CA ARG A 156 -1.31 17.65 15.58
C ARG A 156 -0.32 17.83 14.44
N GLN A 157 -0.75 17.58 13.20
CA GLN A 157 0.03 17.88 12.00
C GLN A 157 1.48 17.39 12.08
N CYS A 158 1.68 16.12 11.74
CA CYS A 158 2.99 15.52 11.74
C CYS A 158 3.55 15.42 10.32
N HIS A 159 4.83 15.70 10.21
CA HIS A 159 5.65 15.41 9.04
C HIS A 159 6.64 14.31 9.40
N TYR A 160 6.85 13.42 8.44
CA TYR A 160 7.54 12.18 8.67
C TYR A 160 8.68 12.01 7.67
N ALA A 161 9.80 11.50 8.16
CA ALA A 161 10.95 11.04 7.38
C ALA A 161 11.40 9.68 7.93
N ALA A 162 12.20 8.92 7.17
CA ALA A 162 12.58 7.54 7.48
C ALA A 162 13.03 7.31 8.95
N GLN A 163 13.73 8.27 9.55
CA GLN A 163 14.25 8.18 10.92
C GLN A 163 13.81 9.35 11.82
N ARG A 164 12.92 10.23 11.36
CA ARG A 164 12.52 11.41 12.15
C ARG A 164 11.04 11.70 12.00
N LEU A 165 10.49 12.21 13.09
CA LEU A 165 9.13 12.71 13.17
C LEU A 165 9.20 14.16 13.64
N ALA A 166 8.53 15.06 12.91
CA ALA A 166 8.32 16.43 13.33
C ALA A 166 6.82 16.67 13.48
N CYS A 167 6.34 17.06 14.67
CA CYS A 167 4.92 17.32 14.88
C CYS A 167 4.69 18.62 15.64
N VAL A 168 3.53 19.24 15.39
CA VAL A 168 3.04 20.32 16.24
C VAL A 168 2.43 19.72 17.51
N TYR A 169 2.80 20.24 18.67
CA TYR A 169 2.29 19.81 19.97
C TYR A 169 2.10 20.99 20.90
N GLY A 170 1.28 20.82 21.95
CA GLY A 170 1.04 21.87 22.94
C GLY A 170 0.53 23.19 22.33
N GLY A 171 -0.32 23.11 21.30
CA GLY A 171 -0.89 24.26 20.59
C GLY A 171 -0.06 24.68 19.37
N ASN A 172 1.18 25.15 19.58
CA ASN A 172 2.01 25.76 18.52
C ASN A 172 3.51 25.43 18.64
N ARG A 173 3.92 24.41 19.39
CA ARG A 173 5.33 24.02 19.50
C ARG A 173 5.66 22.98 18.44
N LEU A 174 6.79 23.12 17.76
CA LEU A 174 7.32 22.08 16.89
C LEU A 174 8.27 21.19 17.71
N GLY A 175 7.95 19.91 17.82
CA GLY A 175 8.83 18.90 18.39
C GLY A 175 9.42 18.03 17.29
N VAL A 176 10.67 17.62 17.47
CA VAL A 176 11.34 16.69 16.56
C VAL A 176 11.85 15.50 17.37
N TRP A 177 11.44 14.30 16.96
CA TRP A 177 11.79 13.04 17.62
C TRP A 177 12.51 12.13 16.64
N SER A 178 13.46 11.35 17.17
CA SER A 178 14.10 10.27 16.40
C SER A 178 13.22 9.04 16.42
N ILE A 179 13.09 8.39 15.26
CA ILE A 179 12.51 7.06 15.13
C ILE A 179 13.69 6.10 14.96
N ALA A 180 13.84 5.14 15.87
CA ALA A 180 14.92 4.15 15.78
C ALA A 180 14.90 3.47 14.39
N ALA A 181 16.06 3.22 13.80
CA ALA A 181 16.15 2.45 12.57
C ALA A 181 15.68 1.01 12.84
N PRO A 182 15.09 0.31 11.84
CA PRO A 182 14.87 -1.12 11.97
C PRO A 182 16.23 -1.79 12.20
N MET A 183 16.29 -2.73 13.14
CA MET A 183 17.49 -3.56 13.29
C MET A 183 17.53 -4.51 12.10
N SER A 184 18.61 -4.47 11.33
CA SER A 184 18.91 -5.36 10.20
C SER A 184 19.16 -6.79 10.66
#